data_AF-A0A843XTK0-F1
#
_entry.id   AF-A0A843XTK0-F1
#
_cell.length_a   1.000
_cell.length_b   1.000
_cell.length_c   1.000
_cell.angle_alpha   90.00
_cell.angle_beta   90.00
_cell.angle_gamma   90.00
#
_symmetry.space_group_name_H-M   'P 1'
#
loop_
_entity.id
_entity.type
_entity.pdbx_description
1 polymer ?
#
loop_
_entity_poly.entity_id
_entity_poly.type
_entity_poly.pdbx_seq_one_letter_code
_entity_poly.pdbx_strand_id
1 'polypeptide(L)'
;MQFSEEALNSFADGLHAVGGVNFPNSTVKARITFYKTLYYTVEDMIGTGGLAWDLDECSVYGSNLQWTSYITVNPLGEWIRGNKIPWYEELVQVMKHSRLDV
;
A
#
# COMPACT_ATOMS: atom_id res chain seq x y z
N MET A 1 12.94 4.39 5.86
CA MET A 1 12.70 5.70 5.21
C MET A 1 11.82 6.59 6.08
N GLN A 2 12.40 7.63 6.69
CA GLN A 2 11.66 8.74 7.28
C GLN A 2 11.54 9.86 6.23
N PHE A 3 10.35 10.38 5.97
CA PHE A 3 10.19 11.59 5.16
C PHE A 3 10.58 12.81 6.01
N SER A 4 11.20 13.82 5.39
CA SER A 4 11.45 15.11 6.04
C SER A 4 10.12 15.80 6.34
N GLU A 5 10.10 16.70 7.32
CA GLU A 5 8.92 17.54 7.60
C GLU A 5 8.54 18.39 6.38
N GLU A 6 9.53 18.87 5.62
CA GLU A 6 9.32 19.65 4.39
C GLU A 6 8.59 18.83 3.32
N ALA A 7 8.97 17.56 3.12
CA ALA A 7 8.29 16.68 2.17
C ALA A 7 6.85 16.34 2.62
N LEU A 8 6.62 16.19 3.93
CA LEU A 8 5.29 15.96 4.49
C LEU A 8 4.39 17.19 4.33
N ASN A 9 4.91 18.39 4.61
CA ASN A 9 4.20 19.65 4.42
C ASN A 9 3.84 19.86 2.95
N SER A 10 4.81 19.69 2.04
CA SER A 10 4.56 19.84 0.59
C SER A 10 3.47 18.89 0.08
N PHE A 11 3.45 17.65 0.57
CA PHE A 11 2.39 16.70 0.23
C PHE A 11 1.03 17.12 0.82
N ALA A 12 0.99 17.55 2.07
CA ALA A 12 -0.23 18.05 2.72
C ALA A 12 -0.81 19.28 1.99
N ASP A 13 0.05 20.22 1.59
CA ASP A 13 -0.32 21.42 0.84
C ASP A 13 -0.87 21.05 -0.56
N GLY A 14 -0.27 20.06 -1.22
CA GLY A 14 -0.78 19.52 -2.48
C GLY A 14 -2.18 18.92 -2.33
N LEU A 15 -2.42 18.13 -1.28
CA LEU A 15 -3.75 17.59 -0.98
C LEU A 15 -4.76 18.69 -0.66
N HIS A 16 -4.36 19.73 0.06
CA HIS A 16 -5.21 20.89 0.33
C HIS A 16 -5.55 21.65 -0.95
N ALA A 17 -4.59 21.85 -1.86
CA ALA A 17 -4.83 22.53 -3.12
C ALA A 17 -5.81 21.78 -4.03
N VAL A 18 -5.78 20.44 -4.02
CA VAL A 18 -6.65 19.60 -4.85
C VAL A 18 -8.02 19.40 -4.22
N GLY A 19 -8.10 19.23 -2.90
CA GLY A 19 -9.32 18.82 -2.20
C GLY A 19 -9.91 19.84 -1.23
N GLY A 20 -9.24 20.96 -0.98
CA GLY A 20 -9.62 21.94 0.04
C GLY A 20 -9.46 21.45 1.48
N VAL A 21 -8.79 20.31 1.70
CA VAL A 21 -8.66 19.68 3.02
C VAL A 21 -7.22 19.76 3.53
N ASN A 22 -7.05 20.36 4.71
CA ASN A 22 -5.77 20.35 5.43
C ASN A 22 -5.66 19.08 6.29
N PHE A 23 -4.63 18.27 6.01
CA PHE A 23 -4.34 17.08 6.80
C PHE A 23 -3.17 17.34 7.76
N PRO A 24 -3.27 16.93 9.04
CA PRO A 24 -2.12 16.94 9.93
C PRO A 24 -0.97 16.08 9.39
N ASN A 25 0.28 16.51 9.58
CA ASN A 25 1.46 15.74 9.16
C ASN A 25 1.49 14.33 9.74
N SER A 26 0.97 14.14 10.96
CA SER A 26 0.83 12.81 11.58
C SER A 26 -0.10 11.90 10.78
N THR A 27 -1.22 12.43 10.27
CA THR A 27 -2.17 11.72 9.40
C THR A 27 -1.53 11.36 8.08
N VAL A 28 -0.82 12.30 7.43
CA VAL A 28 -0.09 12.06 6.19
C VAL A 28 0.95 10.95 6.39
N LYS A 29 1.77 11.06 7.44
CA LYS A 29 2.80 10.08 7.77
C LYS A 29 2.23 8.69 8.07
N ALA A 30 1.13 8.61 8.81
CA ALA A 30 0.45 7.35 9.09
C ALA A 30 -0.07 6.71 7.79
N ARG A 31 -0.66 7.52 6.90
CA ARG A 31 -1.19 7.02 5.62
C ARG A 31 -0.09 6.50 4.70
N ILE A 32 1.00 7.26 4.56
CA ILE A 32 2.18 6.84 3.79
C ILE A 32 2.77 5.55 4.37
N THR A 33 2.86 5.43 5.69
CA THR A 33 3.36 4.20 6.35
C THR A 33 2.46 3.02 6.03
N PHE A 34 1.14 3.20 6.12
CA PHE A 34 0.18 2.17 5.74
C PHE A 34 0.33 1.75 4.28
N TYR A 35 0.46 2.69 3.35
CA TYR A 35 0.65 2.36 1.92
C TYR A 35 1.92 1.58 1.65
N LYS A 36 3.02 1.89 2.36
CA LYS A 36 4.24 1.07 2.27
C LYS A 36 4.02 -0.34 2.79
N THR A 37 3.40 -0.48 3.97
CA THR A 37 3.10 -1.80 4.53
C THR A 37 2.20 -2.61 3.59
N LEU A 38 1.19 -1.97 2.99
CA LEU A 38 0.33 -2.58 2.00
C LEU A 38 1.11 -3.05 0.77
N TYR A 39 1.96 -2.17 0.20
CA TYR A 39 2.83 -2.51 -0.94
C TYR A 39 3.64 -3.77 -0.67
N TYR A 40 4.43 -3.78 0.41
CA TYR A 40 5.29 -4.92 0.71
C TYR A 40 4.52 -6.19 1.05
N THR A 41 3.34 -6.05 1.67
CA THR A 41 2.49 -7.21 1.97
C THR A 41 1.96 -7.83 0.68
N VAL A 42 1.48 -7.03 -0.27
CA VAL A 42 0.97 -7.55 -1.55
C VAL A 42 2.13 -8.13 -2.39
N GLU A 43 3.30 -7.48 -2.41
CA GLU A 43 4.49 -8.04 -3.07
C GLU A 43 4.91 -9.39 -2.47
N ASP A 44 4.86 -9.54 -1.15
CA ASP A 44 5.15 -10.81 -0.47
C ASP A 44 4.09 -11.88 -0.76
N MET A 45 2.80 -11.51 -0.76
CA MET A 45 1.71 -12.42 -1.16
C MET A 45 1.92 -13.01 -2.55
N ILE A 46 2.31 -12.16 -3.51
CA ILE A 46 2.50 -12.55 -4.91
C ILE A 46 3.83 -13.29 -5.11
N GLY A 47 4.90 -12.84 -4.45
CA GLY A 47 6.23 -13.40 -4.61
C GLY A 47 6.44 -14.72 -3.89
N THR A 48 6.03 -14.82 -2.61
CA THR A 48 6.31 -15.99 -1.75
C THR A 48 5.04 -16.70 -1.30
N GLY A 49 3.93 -15.96 -1.13
CA GLY A 49 2.67 -16.49 -0.63
C GLY A 49 1.90 -17.37 -1.62
N GLY A 50 2.34 -17.41 -2.89
CA GLY A 50 1.67 -18.16 -3.96
C GLY A 50 0.29 -17.61 -4.32
N LEU A 51 -0.06 -16.42 -3.84
CA LEU A 51 -1.21 -15.67 -4.32
C LEU A 51 -0.84 -14.93 -5.61
N ALA A 52 -1.82 -14.33 -6.25
CA ALA A 52 -1.59 -13.55 -7.46
C ALA A 52 -2.44 -12.28 -7.46
N TRP A 53 -2.01 -11.28 -8.21
CA TRP A 53 -2.74 -10.03 -8.40
C TRP A 53 -3.62 -10.14 -9.64
N ASP A 54 -4.90 -9.83 -9.48
CA ASP A 54 -5.86 -9.70 -10.57
C ASP A 54 -5.96 -8.22 -10.95
N LEU A 55 -5.53 -7.91 -12.18
CA LEU A 55 -5.54 -6.55 -12.70
C LEU A 55 -6.97 -6.03 -12.95
N ASP A 56 -7.87 -6.90 -13.43
CA ASP A 56 -9.24 -6.52 -13.79
C ASP A 56 -10.07 -6.28 -12.53
N GLU A 57 -9.90 -7.13 -11.52
CA GLU A 57 -10.58 -6.99 -10.23
C GLU A 57 -9.86 -6.02 -9.28
N CYS A 58 -8.63 -5.60 -9.62
CA CYS A 58 -7.74 -4.80 -8.78
C CYS A 58 -7.62 -5.38 -7.36
N SER A 59 -7.38 -6.68 -7.26
CA SER A 59 -7.35 -7.38 -5.97
C SER A 59 -6.42 -8.59 -5.98
N VAL A 60 -6.06 -9.07 -4.79
CA VAL A 60 -5.31 -10.32 -4.67
C VAL A 60 -6.28 -11.50 -4.79
N TYR A 61 -5.95 -12.49 -5.61
CA TYR A 61 -6.71 -13.72 -5.77
C TYR A 61 -5.87 -14.95 -5.37
N GLY A 62 -6.57 -15.99 -4.92
CA GLY A 62 -5.96 -17.23 -4.46
C GLY A 62 -7.00 -18.16 -3.84
N SER A 63 -6.62 -19.43 -3.64
CA SER A 63 -7.47 -20.41 -2.96
C SER A 63 -7.63 -20.09 -1.47
N ASN A 64 -8.70 -20.62 -0.86
CA ASN A 64 -8.94 -20.47 0.58
C ASN A 64 -7.77 -20.98 1.44
N LEU A 65 -7.06 -22.01 0.98
CA LEU A 65 -5.91 -22.56 1.70
C LEU A 65 -4.72 -21.59 1.65
N GLN A 66 -4.42 -21.01 0.48
CA GLN A 66 -3.36 -20.02 0.33
C GLN A 66 -3.62 -18.79 1.21
N TRP A 67 -4.85 -18.28 1.18
CA TRP A 67 -5.27 -17.18 2.06
C TRP A 67 -5.11 -17.53 3.53
N THR A 68 -5.64 -18.66 3.97
CA THR A 68 -5.53 -19.10 5.37
C THR A 68 -4.06 -19.22 5.80
N SER A 69 -3.22 -19.81 4.94
CA SER A 69 -1.79 -19.96 5.22
C SER A 69 -1.04 -18.64 5.27
N TYR A 70 -1.44 -17.63 4.49
CA TYR A 70 -0.79 -16.33 4.50
C TYR A 70 -1.23 -15.49 5.71
N ILE A 71 -2.53 -15.49 6.01
CA ILE A 71 -3.12 -14.68 7.09
C ILE A 71 -2.58 -15.07 8.46
N THR A 72 -2.20 -16.33 8.67
CA THR A 72 -1.55 -16.77 9.93
C THR A 72 -0.17 -16.13 10.13
N VAL A 73 0.52 -15.74 9.06
CA VAL A 73 1.84 -15.07 9.11
C VAL A 73 1.66 -13.56 9.16
N ASN A 74 0.72 -13.01 8.38
CA ASN A 74 0.46 -11.58 8.31
C ASN A 74 -1.05 -11.27 8.36
N PRO A 75 -1.59 -10.84 9.52
CA PRO A 75 -3.00 -10.55 9.69
C PRO A 75 -3.55 -9.43 8.79
N LEU A 76 -2.71 -8.55 8.24
CA LEU A 76 -3.14 -7.55 7.25
C LEU A 76 -3.73 -8.23 6.00
N GLY A 77 -3.36 -9.48 5.75
CA GLY A 77 -3.91 -10.24 4.64
C GLY A 77 -5.42 -10.42 4.68
N GLU A 78 -6.03 -10.45 5.86
CA GLU A 78 -7.50 -10.55 5.96
C GLU A 78 -8.18 -9.29 5.40
N TRP A 79 -7.61 -8.11 5.68
CA TRP A 79 -8.11 -6.87 5.11
C TRP A 79 -7.93 -6.86 3.58
N ILE A 80 -6.76 -7.26 3.08
CA ILE A 80 -6.47 -7.27 1.64
C ILE A 80 -7.42 -8.23 0.90
N ARG A 81 -7.69 -9.41 1.46
CA ARG A 81 -8.60 -10.42 0.87
C ARG A 81 -9.99 -9.87 0.56
N GLY A 82 -10.50 -9.01 1.44
CA GLY A 82 -11.85 -8.45 1.32
C GLY A 82 -11.93 -7.16 0.49
N ASN A 83 -10.80 -6.64 -0.02
CA ASN A 83 -10.75 -5.30 -0.60
C ASN A 83 -10.16 -5.29 -2.02
N LYS A 84 -10.79 -4.49 -2.87
CA LYS A 84 -10.17 -4.00 -4.10
C LYS A 84 -9.24 -2.84 -3.75
N ILE A 85 -8.10 -2.76 -4.41
CA ILE A 85 -7.12 -1.68 -4.27
C ILE A 85 -6.87 -1.10 -5.67
N PRO A 86 -7.81 -0.27 -6.19
CA PRO A 86 -7.76 0.22 -7.58
C PRO A 86 -6.54 1.07 -7.90
N TRP A 87 -5.90 1.63 -6.88
CA TRP A 87 -4.72 2.50 -6.99
C TRP A 87 -3.41 1.76 -6.72
N TYR A 88 -3.43 0.41 -6.67
CA TYR A 88 -2.24 -0.38 -6.35
C TYR A 88 -1.16 -0.28 -7.43
N GLU A 89 -1.53 -0.23 -8.71
CA GLU A 89 -0.56 -0.08 -9.80
C GLU A 89 0.19 1.25 -9.73
N GLU A 90 -0.50 2.35 -9.41
CA GLU A 90 0.11 3.66 -9.17
C GLU A 90 1.00 3.61 -7.93
N LEU A 91 0.57 2.91 -6.88
CA LEU A 91 1.41 2.69 -5.70
C LEU A 91 2.70 1.96 -6.06
N VAL A 92 2.64 0.89 -6.87
CA VAL A 92 3.81 0.15 -7.33
C VAL A 92 4.76 1.07 -8.10
N GLN A 93 4.24 1.92 -8.99
CA GLN A 93 5.05 2.90 -9.71
C GLN A 93 5.73 3.88 -8.74
N VAL A 94 4.99 4.48 -7.81
CA VAL A 94 5.56 5.40 -6.82
C VAL A 94 6.65 4.72 -6.00
N MET A 95 6.41 3.49 -5.56
CA MET A 95 7.34 2.72 -4.73
C MET A 95 8.62 2.32 -5.48
N LYS A 96 8.51 1.97 -6.78
CA LYS A 96 9.67 1.69 -7.65
C LYS A 96 10.52 2.94 -7.95
N HIS A 97 9.89 4.11 -8.10
CA HIS A 97 10.61 5.36 -8.38
C HIS A 97 11.13 6.05 -7.12
N SER A 98 10.54 5.80 -5.96
CA SER A 98 11.09 6.26 -4.68
C SER A 98 12.33 5.44 -4.37
N ARG A 99 13.51 5.89 -4.84
CA ARG A 99 14.86 5.30 -4.59
C ARG A 99 14.90 4.34 -3.40
N LEU A 100 14.56 3.09 -3.68
CA LEU A 100 14.86 1.92 -2.89
C LEU A 100 15.85 1.15 -3.73
N ASP A 101 17.03 1.76 -3.89
CA ASP A 101 18.20 1.06 -4.37
C ASP A 101 18.47 -0.03 -3.32
N VAL A 102 18.35 -1.29 -3.77
CA VAL A 102 18.79 -2.48 -3.02
C VAL A 102 20.29 -2.37 -2.74
#